data_AF-S3NK50-F1
#
_entry.id   AF-S3NK50-F1
#
_cell.length_a   1.000
_cell.length_b   1.000
_cell.length_c   1.000
_cell.angle_alpha   90.00
_cell.angle_beta   90.00
_cell.angle_gamma   90.00
#
_symmetry.space_group_name_H-M   'P 1'
#
loop_
_entity.id
_entity.type
_entity.pdbx_description
1 polymer ?
#
loop_
_entity_poly.entity_id
_entity_poly.type
_entity_poly.pdbx_seq_one_letter_code
_entity_poly.pdbx_strand_id
1 'polypeptide(L)' 'MTGAKLWRFRYRFLGKASMLSLSEYPMISLAQARKMVEEQKLLPSQNIDPAKYKIEEKKIKLAAETTFKEVALEW' A
#
# COMPACT_ATOMS: atom_id res chain seq x y z
N MET A 1 19.76 -14.52 0.55
CA MET A 1 19.55 -13.13 1.00
C MET A 1 19.15 -12.31 -0.22
N THR A 2 17.86 -12.13 -0.45
CA THR A 2 17.35 -11.35 -1.59
C THR A 2 17.67 -9.89 -1.33
N GLY A 3 18.55 -9.28 -2.13
CA GLY A 3 18.92 -7.86 -2.07
C GLY A 3 17.80 -6.92 -2.54
N ALA A 4 16.55 -7.24 -2.22
CA ALA A 4 15.38 -6.51 -2.64
C ALA A 4 15.37 -5.14 -1.95
N LYS A 5 15.45 -4.09 -2.77
CA LYS A 5 15.30 -2.70 -2.30
C LYS A 5 13.82 -2.42 -2.16
N LEU A 6 13.39 -1.93 -1.01
CA LEU A 6 12.00 -1.56 -0.77
C LEU A 6 11.89 -0.07 -0.51
N TRP A 7 10.87 0.55 -1.11
CA TRP A 7 10.43 1.88 -0.74
C TRP A 7 9.75 1.81 0.63
N ARG A 8 10.27 2.57 1.60
CA ARG A 8 9.72 2.63 2.97
C ARG A 8 9.38 4.07 3.32
N PHE A 9 8.22 4.24 3.94
CA PHE A 9 7.72 5.52 4.43
C PHE A 9 7.67 5.50 5.96
N ARG A 10 8.41 6.41 6.59
CA ARG A 10 8.39 6.60 8.04
C ARG A 10 7.39 7.72 8.37
N TYR A 11 6.49 7.47 9.30
CA TYR A 11 5.47 8.42 9.73
C TYR A 11 5.25 8.37 11.24
N ARG A 12 4.54 9.38 11.76
CA ARG A 12 4.04 9.39 13.13
C ARG A 12 2.53 9.52 13.09
N PHE A 13 1.84 8.66 13.81
CA PHE A 13 0.39 8.69 13.96
C PHE A 13 0.04 8.60 15.44
N LEU A 14 -0.73 9.56 15.95
CA LEU A 14 -1.10 9.65 17.38
C LEU A 14 0.10 9.52 18.34
N GLY A 15 1.22 10.17 18.00
CA GLY A 15 2.46 10.13 18.80
C GLY A 15 3.29 8.85 18.66
N LYS A 16 2.81 7.82 17.95
CA LYS A 16 3.56 6.59 17.68
C LYS A 16 4.31 6.67 16.37
N ALA A 17 5.61 6.37 16.40
CA ALA A 17 6.42 6.27 15.20
C ALA A 17 6.24 4.89 14.55
N SER A 18 5.86 4.90 13.27
CA SER A 18 5.60 3.71 12.48
C SER A 18 6.31 3.77 11.13
N MET A 19 6.49 2.61 10.51
CA MET A 19 7.14 2.48 9.20
C MET A 19 6.32 1.58 8.29
N LEU A 20 5.97 2.09 7.12
CA LEU A 20 5.18 1.42 6.10
C LEU A 20 6.10 1.05 4.93
N SER A 21 6.13 -0.21 4.51
CA SER A 21 6.74 -0.60 3.24
C SER A 21 5.74 -0.33 2.12
N LEU A 22 6.10 0.39 1.06
CA LEU A 22 5.24 0.76 -0.07
C LEU A 22 5.30 -0.29 -1.18
N SER A 23 6.49 -0.53 -1.71
CA SER A 23 6.71 -1.41 -2.88
C SER A 23 8.18 -1.76 -3.03
N GLU A 24 8.47 -2.72 -3.90
CA GLU A 24 9.83 -3.11 -4.26
C GLU A 24 10.37 -2.23 -5.40
N TYR A 25 11.65 -1.92 -5.36
CA TYR A 25 12.41 -1.31 -6.44
C TYR A 25 13.00 -2.43 -7.31
N PRO A 26 13.00 -2.30 -8.65
CA PRO A 26 12.58 -1.16 -9.46
C PRO A 26 11.11 -1.24 -9.96
N MET A 27 10.28 -2.07 -9.33
CA MET A 27 8.92 -2.37 -9.81
C MET A 27 8.05 -1.12 -9.98
N ILE A 28 8.29 -0.08 -9.17
CA ILE A 28 7.74 1.26 -9.40
C ILE A 28 8.84 2.32 -9.47
N SER A 29 8.57 3.38 -10.24
CA SER A 29 9.46 4.52 -10.34
C SER A 29 9.49 5.35 -9.06
N LEU A 30 10.55 6.15 -8.87
CA LEU A 30 10.65 7.10 -7.76
C LEU A 30 9.46 8.07 -7.74
N ALA A 31 8.97 8.51 -8.91
CA ALA A 31 7.83 9.40 -9.03
C ALA A 31 6.54 8.74 -8.51
N GLN A 32 6.31 7.47 -8.86
CA GLN A 32 5.19 6.70 -8.33
C GLN A 32 5.31 6.50 -6.82
N ALA A 33 6.51 6.15 -6.32
CA ALA A 33 6.74 6.00 -4.88
C ALA A 33 6.44 7.31 -4.12
N ARG A 34 6.81 8.47 -4.68
CA ARG A 34 6.49 9.79 -4.10
C ARG A 34 4.99 10.07 -4.08
N LYS A 35 4.26 9.79 -5.16
CA LYS A 35 2.80 9.94 -5.19
C LYS A 35 2.13 9.11 -4.10
N MET A 36 2.53 7.84 -3.94
CA MET A 36 2.01 6.99 -2.87
C MET A 36 2.31 7.59 -1.48
N VAL A 37 3.50 8.15 -1.25
CA VAL A 37 3.82 8.83 0.02
C VAL A 37 2.91 10.03 0.25
N GLU A 38 2.63 10.83 -0.77
CA GLU A 38 1.74 11.99 -0.66
C GLU A 38 0.31 11.58 -0.30
N GLU A 39 -0.22 10.54 -0.94
CA GLU A 39 -1.53 9.96 -0.59
C GLU A 39 -1.55 9.47 0.86
N GLN A 40 -0.52 8.74 1.29
CA GLN A 40 -0.45 8.24 2.67
C GLN A 40 -0.27 9.35 3.71
N LYS A 41 0.30 10.50 3.34
CA LYS A 41 0.41 11.68 4.23
C LYS A 41 -0.93 12.37 4.50
N LEU A 42 -1.91 12.21 3.60
CA LEU A 42 -3.25 12.77 3.76
C LEU A 42 -4.14 11.93 4.70
N LEU A 43 -3.77 10.68 4.99
CA LEU A 43 -4.56 9.79 5.85
C LEU A 43 -4.51 10.17 7.34
N PRO A 44 -3.34 10.51 7.94
CA PRO A 44 -3.27 10.95 9.32
C PRO A 44 -4.13 12.18 9.63
N SER A 45 -4.30 13.12 8.69
CA SER A 45 -5.18 14.27 8.90
C SER A 45 -6.66 13.90 8.97
N GLN A 46 -7.04 12.71 8.48
CA GLN A 46 -8.38 12.14 8.59
C GLN A 46 -8.52 11.16 9.76
N ASN A 47 -7.52 11.07 10.66
CA ASN A 47 -7.43 10.04 11.70
C ASN A 47 -7.41 8.59 11.16
N ILE A 48 -6.98 8.39 9.91
CA ILE A 48 -6.84 7.07 9.30
C ILE A 48 -5.39 6.63 9.40
N ASP A 49 -5.16 5.40 9.88
CA ASP A 49 -3.82 4.81 9.93
C ASP A 49 -3.39 4.34 8.51
N PRO A 50 -2.30 4.89 7.94
CA PRO A 50 -1.74 4.46 6.66
C PRO A 50 -1.52 2.95 6.54
N ALA A 51 -1.17 2.28 7.65
CA ALA A 51 -0.97 0.83 7.67
C ALA A 51 -2.27 0.07 7.40
N LYS A 52 -3.39 0.53 7.97
CA LYS A 52 -4.70 -0.09 7.76
C LYS A 52 -5.22 0.16 6.35
N TYR A 53 -5.09 1.39 5.86
CA TYR A 53 -5.51 1.75 4.50
C TYR A 53 -4.86 0.84 3.46
N LYS A 54 -3.55 0.59 3.57
CA LYS A 54 -2.85 -0.29 2.63
C LYS A 54 -3.32 -1.75 2.69
N ILE A 55 -3.68 -2.24 3.88
CA ILE A 55 -4.22 -3.59 4.06
C ILE A 55 -5.61 -3.68 3.41
N GLU A 56 -6.46 -2.67 3.65
CA GLU A 56 -7.79 -2.54 3.03
C GLU A 56 -7.70 -2.54 1.50
N GLU A 57 -6.82 -1.72 0.95
CA GLU A 57 -6.64 -1.57 -0.50
C GLU A 57 -6.16 -2.89 -1.14
N LYS A 58 -5.27 -3.62 -0.46
CA LYS A 58 -4.86 -4.97 -0.87
C LYS A 58 -6.02 -5.97 -0.81
N LYS A 59 -6.85 -5.92 0.23
CA LYS A 59 -8.02 -6.81 0.35
C LYS A 59 -9.04 -6.53 -0.76
N ILE A 60 -9.30 -5.26 -1.07
CA ILE A 60 -10.21 -4.87 -2.15
C ILE A 60 -9.70 -5.37 -3.50
N LYS A 61 -8.41 -5.20 -3.79
CA LYS A 61 -7.80 -5.74 -5.01
C LYS A 61 -7.90 -7.26 -5.10
N LEU A 62 -7.61 -7.97 -4.01
CA LEU A 62 -7.71 -9.42 -3.96
C LEU A 62 -9.15 -9.91 -4.12
N ALA A 63 -10.12 -9.22 -3.52
CA ALA A 63 -11.54 -9.54 -3.66
C ALA A 63 -12.01 -9.37 -5.11
N ALA A 64 -11.59 -8.29 -5.78
CA ALA A 64 -11.91 -8.06 -7.20
C ALA A 64 -11.31 -9.15 -8.11
N GLU A 65 -10.09 -9.61 -7.82
CA GLU A 65 -9.46 -10.72 -8.54
C GLU A 65 -10.22 -12.05 -8.33
N THR A 66 -10.71 -12.32 -7.12
CA THR A 66 -11.52 -13.53 -6.86
C THR A 66 -12.85 -13.51 -7.61
N THR A 67 -13.55 -12.38 -7.68
CA THR A 67 -14.83 -12.28 -8.39
C THR A 67 -14.66 -12.46 -9.89
N PHE A 68 -13.57 -11.92 -10.48
CA PHE A 68 -13.28 -12.13 -11.90
C PHE A 68 -12.97 -13.60 -12.22
N LYS A 69 -12.24 -14.29 -11.33
CA LYS A 69 -11.94 -15.71 -11.49
C LYS A 69 -13.19 -16.60 -11.39
N GLU A 70 -14.13 -16.27 -10.49
CA GLU A 70 -15.40 -16.98 -10.36
C GLU A 70 -16.24 -16.89 -11.63
N VAL A 71 -16.41 -15.68 -12.18
CA VAL A 71 -17.16 -15.47 -13.43
C VAL A 71 -16.49 -16.20 -14.62
N ALA A 72 -15.15 -16.24 -14.65
CA ALA A 72 -14.41 -16.91 -15.73
C ALA A 72 -14.45 -18.45 -15.65
N LEU A 73 -14.79 -19.04 -14.49
CA LEU A 73 -14.94 -20.50 -14.32
C LEU A 73 -16.37 -20.98 -14.59
N GLU A 74 -17.33 -20.07 -14.69
CA GLU A 74 -18.74 -20.37 -14.92
C GLU A 74 -19.12 -20.40 -16.42
N TRP A 75 -18.15 -20.26 -17.33
CA TRP A 75 -18.34 -20.26 -18.78
C TRP A 75 -17.56 -21.37 -19.48
#